data_AF-A0A6B3EPE4-F1
#
_entry.id   AF-A0A6B3EPE4-F1
#
_cell.length_a   1.000
_cell.length_b   1.000
_cell.length_c   1.000
_cell.angle_alpha   90.00
_cell.angle_beta   90.00
_cell.angle_gamma   90.00
#
_symmetry.space_group_name_H-M   'P 1'
#
loop_
_entity.id
_entity.type
_entity.pdbx_description
1 polymer ?
#
loop_
_entity_poly.entity_id
_entity_poly.type
_entity_poly.pdbx_seq_one_letter_code
_entity_poly.pdbx_strand_id
1 'polypeptide(L)'
;LVALTSQSYQGGCFGTDEEQTSTAGVAARVDDLKSWVDATTGAPGITDFNGDGVEDIAVADPKATVGSAAGAGLVRVVYGADKGIAQIDQDLDWVTGAAEANDAFGGALATVDYNEDGYTDLV
;
A
#
# COMPACT_ATOMS: atom_id res chain seq x y z
N LEU A 1 -2.67 18.39 -23.26
CA LEU A 1 -2.67 17.19 -24.13
C LEU A 1 -1.23 16.83 -24.40
N VAL A 2 -0.70 15.86 -23.67
CA VAL A 2 0.65 15.33 -23.86
C VAL A 2 0.47 13.92 -24.42
N ALA A 3 1.13 13.61 -25.52
CA ALA A 3 1.07 12.29 -26.13
C ALA A 3 2.50 11.79 -26.33
N LEU A 4 2.76 10.55 -25.92
CA LEU A 4 3.97 9.84 -26.32
C LEU A 4 3.72 9.31 -27.73
N THR A 5 4.43 9.88 -28.70
CA THR A 5 4.39 9.45 -30.09
C THR A 5 5.61 8.60 -30.40
N SER A 6 5.39 7.31 -30.59
CA SER A 6 6.41 6.43 -31.16
C SER A 6 6.30 6.53 -32.68
N GLN A 7 7.18 7.31 -33.31
CA GLN A 7 7.45 7.17 -34.74
C GLN A 7 8.39 5.99 -34.93
N SER A 8 7.85 4.79 -35.07
CA SER A 8 8.63 3.68 -35.61
C SER A 8 8.67 3.81 -37.14
N TYR A 9 9.72 4.45 -37.68
CA TYR A 9 10.57 3.94 -38.77
C TYR A 9 11.67 4.97 -39.06
N GLN A 10 12.94 4.66 -38.78
CA GLN A 10 14.01 5.22 -39.62
C GLN A 10 13.97 4.48 -40.95
N GLY A 11 13.07 4.90 -41.86
CA GLY A 11 13.32 4.73 -43.28
C GLY A 11 14.45 5.68 -43.64
N GLY A 12 15.61 5.15 -43.99
CA GLY A 12 16.84 5.95 -44.18
C GLY A 12 18.12 5.32 -43.64
N CYS A 13 18.11 4.07 -43.17
CA CYS A 13 19.34 3.28 -43.20
C CYS A 13 19.82 3.21 -44.66
N PHE A 14 21.10 3.49 -44.89
CA PHE A 14 21.72 3.53 -46.23
C PHE A 14 21.29 2.32 -47.10
N GLY A 15 20.40 2.54 -48.08
CA GLY A 15 20.01 1.51 -49.06
C GLY A 15 18.53 1.10 -49.16
N THR A 16 17.58 1.74 -48.46
CA THR A 16 16.13 1.48 -48.63
C THR A 16 15.38 2.66 -49.26
N ASP A 17 14.40 2.35 -50.12
CA ASP A 17 13.62 3.30 -50.93
C ASP A 17 12.73 4.24 -50.08
N GLU A 18 12.60 5.51 -50.50
CA GLU A 18 12.03 6.62 -49.72
C GLU A 18 10.49 6.58 -49.60
N GLU A 19 9.81 5.67 -50.29
CA GLU A 19 8.35 5.66 -50.39
C GLU A 19 7.61 4.92 -49.25
N GLN A 20 8.31 4.25 -48.33
CA GLN A 20 7.67 3.56 -47.21
C GLN A 20 7.44 4.49 -46.01
N THR A 21 6.47 5.40 -46.13
CA THR A 21 5.91 6.10 -44.96
C THR A 21 4.84 5.22 -44.32
N SER A 22 5.25 4.36 -43.38
CA SER A 22 4.27 3.76 -42.47
C SER A 22 3.70 4.87 -41.58
N THR A 23 2.41 5.16 -41.73
CA THR A 23 1.65 6.08 -40.86
C THR A 23 1.17 5.41 -39.57
N ALA A 24 1.60 4.16 -39.30
CA ALA A 24 1.18 3.37 -38.15
C ALA A 24 1.86 3.78 -36.82
N GLY A 25 2.19 5.06 -36.66
CA GLY A 25 2.64 5.58 -35.37
C GLY A 25 1.53 5.41 -34.33
N VAL A 26 1.82 4.69 -33.26
CA VAL A 26 0.89 4.54 -32.13
C VAL A 26 1.06 5.77 -31.24
N ALA A 27 -0.01 6.55 -31.09
CA ALA A 27 -0.08 7.64 -30.13
C ALA A 27 -0.74 7.13 -28.84
N ALA A 28 0.06 6.86 -27.81
CA ALA A 28 -0.47 6.60 -26.48
C ALA A 28 -0.86 7.95 -25.86
N ARG A 29 -2.15 8.11 -25.55
CA ARG A 29 -2.60 9.22 -24.70
C ARG A 29 -2.00 8.97 -23.31
N VAL A 30 -1.40 10.00 -22.73
CA VAL A 30 -0.89 9.98 -21.34
C VAL A 30 -1.64 10.97 -20.45
N ASP A 31 -2.76 11.49 -20.95
CA ASP A 31 -3.55 12.53 -20.29
C ASP A 31 -4.37 11.98 -19.09
N ASP A 32 -4.57 10.67 -19.02
CA ASP A 32 -5.25 9.92 -17.94
C ASP A 32 -4.27 9.35 -16.90
N LEU A 33 -2.95 9.44 -17.14
CA LEU A 33 -1.94 8.93 -16.22
C LEU A 33 -1.85 9.72 -14.91
N LYS A 34 -2.38 10.96 -14.85
CA LYS A 34 -2.24 11.80 -13.66
C LYS A 34 -2.78 11.11 -12.41
N SER A 35 -3.95 10.49 -12.50
CA SER A 35 -4.55 9.79 -11.36
C SER A 35 -3.69 8.61 -10.91
N TRP A 36 -3.07 7.88 -11.85
CA TRP A 36 -2.18 6.76 -11.54
C TRP A 36 -0.86 7.24 -10.93
N VAL A 37 -0.26 8.32 -11.45
CA VAL A 37 0.95 8.94 -10.90
C VAL A 37 0.70 9.48 -9.51
N ASP A 38 -0.40 10.20 -9.29
CA ASP A 38 -0.77 10.74 -7.97
C ASP A 38 -0.96 9.60 -6.96
N ALA A 39 -1.65 8.51 -7.34
CA ALA A 39 -1.80 7.33 -6.49
C ALA A 39 -0.47 6.62 -6.21
N THR A 40 0.40 6.47 -7.22
CA THR A 40 1.67 5.74 -7.08
C THR A 40 2.70 6.53 -6.26
N THR A 41 2.75 7.85 -6.44
CA THR A 41 3.74 8.72 -5.77
C THR A 41 3.25 9.24 -4.42
N GLY A 42 1.93 9.27 -4.22
CA GLY A 42 1.29 9.60 -2.95
C GLY A 42 1.02 8.38 -2.08
N ALA A 43 1.25 7.15 -2.58
CA ALA A 43 1.16 5.95 -1.78
C ALA A 43 2.09 6.10 -0.56
N PRO A 44 1.55 6.05 0.65
CA PRO A 44 2.36 6.22 1.84
C PRO A 44 3.30 5.03 2.00
N GLY A 45 4.35 5.22 2.78
CA GLY A 45 5.33 4.17 3.03
C GLY A 45 4.66 2.92 3.60
N ILE A 46 5.23 1.74 3.29
CA ILE A 46 4.86 0.51 3.99
C ILE A 46 5.16 0.76 5.47
N THR A 47 4.12 0.92 6.29
CA THR A 47 4.03 1.34 7.71
C THR A 47 3.30 2.66 8.00
N ASP A 48 2.48 3.20 7.09
CA ASP A 48 1.49 4.24 7.42
C ASP A 48 0.08 3.62 7.48
N PHE A 49 -0.43 3.39 8.69
CA PHE A 49 -1.70 2.70 8.91
C PHE A 49 -2.92 3.63 8.87
N ASN A 50 -2.70 4.95 8.91
CA ASN A 50 -3.79 5.94 8.94
C ASN A 50 -3.80 6.89 7.73
N GLY A 51 -2.83 6.74 6.81
CA GLY A 51 -2.72 7.43 5.53
C GLY A 51 -2.41 8.91 5.63
N ASP A 52 -1.77 9.34 6.71
CA ASP A 52 -1.45 10.76 6.92
C ASP A 52 -0.08 11.19 6.38
N GLY A 53 0.66 10.25 5.78
CA GLY A 53 1.96 10.46 5.17
C GLY A 53 3.12 10.47 6.18
N VAL A 54 2.87 10.08 7.43
CA VAL A 54 3.89 9.89 8.46
C VAL A 54 4.00 8.41 8.83
N GLU A 55 5.23 7.94 9.02
CA GLU A 55 5.50 6.56 9.40
C GLU A 55 4.97 6.25 10.82
N ASP A 56 4.29 5.11 10.94
CA ASP A 56 3.75 4.55 12.18
C ASP A 56 4.52 3.29 12.61
N ILE A 57 4.29 2.84 13.84
CA ILE A 57 4.93 1.62 14.39
C ILE A 57 3.89 0.68 14.98
N ALA A 58 3.85 -0.57 14.51
CA ALA A 58 3.11 -1.65 15.15
C ALA A 58 4.00 -2.45 16.12
N VAL A 59 3.52 -2.68 17.34
CA VAL A 59 4.21 -3.44 18.39
C VAL A 59 3.27 -4.51 18.93
N ALA A 60 3.65 -5.78 18.77
CA ALA A 60 2.93 -6.90 19.36
C ALA A 60 3.39 -7.20 20.79
N ASP A 61 2.42 -7.51 21.66
CA ASP A 61 2.65 -8.13 22.96
C ASP A 61 1.75 -9.37 23.10
N PRO A 62 2.17 -10.53 22.56
CA PRO A 62 1.37 -11.76 22.58
C PRO A 62 1.25 -12.38 23.98
N LYS A 63 1.84 -11.78 25.02
CA LYS A 63 1.68 -12.25 26.41
C LYS A 63 0.88 -11.28 27.26
N ALA A 64 0.38 -10.20 26.67
CA ALA A 64 -0.45 -9.24 27.37
C ALA A 64 -1.72 -9.89 27.94
N THR A 65 -2.17 -9.35 29.08
CA THR A 65 -3.49 -9.65 29.64
C THR A 65 -4.49 -8.65 29.09
N VAL A 66 -5.58 -9.16 28.51
CA VAL A 66 -6.73 -8.35 28.07
C VAL A 66 -7.90 -8.66 29.01
N GLY A 67 -8.45 -7.65 29.68
CA GLY A 67 -9.43 -7.86 30.74
C GLY A 67 -8.90 -8.79 31.85
N SER A 68 -9.55 -9.95 32.02
CA SER A 68 -9.11 -11.03 32.92
C SER A 68 -8.39 -12.18 32.23
N ALA A 69 -8.26 -12.15 30.89
CA ALA A 69 -7.66 -13.19 30.08
C ALA A 69 -6.14 -13.03 30.01
N ALA A 70 -5.42 -13.75 30.87
CA ALA A 70 -3.96 -13.73 30.91
C ALA A 70 -3.36 -14.35 29.64
N GLY A 71 -2.42 -13.66 29.00
CA GLY A 71 -1.77 -14.14 27.78
C GLY A 71 -2.67 -14.14 26.54
N ALA A 72 -3.78 -13.39 26.58
CA ALA A 72 -4.63 -13.21 25.40
C ALA A 72 -3.88 -12.51 24.25
N GLY A 73 -2.99 -11.59 24.59
CA GLY A 73 -2.19 -10.85 23.62
C GLY A 73 -2.91 -9.62 23.05
N LEU A 74 -2.12 -8.65 22.59
CA LEU A 74 -2.60 -7.43 21.93
C LEU A 74 -1.54 -6.88 20.98
N VAL A 75 -1.94 -5.98 20.10
CA VAL A 75 -1.06 -5.17 19.26
C VAL A 75 -1.32 -3.68 19.53
N ARG A 76 -0.27 -2.87 19.56
CA ARG A 76 -0.38 -1.40 19.62
C ARG A 76 0.17 -0.79 18.35
N VAL A 77 -0.57 0.15 17.77
CA VAL A 77 -0.09 1.01 16.69
C VAL A 77 0.20 2.38 17.29
N VAL A 78 1.46 2.81 17.24
CA VAL A 78 1.90 4.15 17.63
C VAL A 78 1.90 5.00 16.37
N TYR A 79 0.99 5.97 16.32
CA TYR A 79 0.88 6.85 15.17
C TYR A 79 1.98 7.93 15.20
N GLY A 80 2.59 8.15 14.04
CA GLY A 80 3.64 9.14 13.86
C GLY A 80 3.18 10.58 14.16
N ALA A 81 4.14 11.44 14.51
CA ALA A 81 3.91 12.85 14.83
C ALA A 81 2.90 13.09 15.98
N ASP A 82 3.03 12.31 17.07
CA ASP A 82 2.25 12.46 18.32
C ASP A 82 0.73 12.34 18.15
N LYS A 83 0.26 11.60 17.13
CA LYS A 83 -1.17 11.40 16.87
C LYS A 83 -1.83 10.35 17.76
N GLY A 84 -1.05 9.72 18.65
CA GLY A 84 -1.55 8.85 19.70
C GLY A 84 -1.27 7.37 19.44
N ILE A 85 -2.01 6.52 20.14
CA ILE A 85 -1.81 5.06 20.13
C ILE A 85 -3.18 4.40 19.95
N ALA A 86 -3.28 3.47 19.00
CA ALA A 86 -4.37 2.52 18.92
C ALA A 86 -3.96 1.19 19.55
N GLN A 87 -4.90 0.52 20.22
CA GLN A 87 -4.74 -0.85 20.70
C GLN A 87 -5.71 -1.74 19.93
N ILE A 88 -5.22 -2.92 19.53
CA ILE A 88 -5.95 -3.95 18.82
C ILE A 88 -5.83 -5.24 19.62
N ASP A 89 -6.97 -5.81 19.99
CA ASP A 89 -7.12 -7.11 20.63
C ASP A 89 -8.47 -7.73 20.23
N GLN A 90 -8.72 -8.98 20.60
CA GLN A 90 -9.90 -9.73 20.17
C GLN A 90 -11.21 -9.27 20.82
N ASP A 91 -11.19 -8.37 21.82
CA ASP A 91 -12.42 -7.82 22.41
C ASP A 91 -12.99 -6.64 21.59
N LEU A 92 -12.30 -6.20 20.53
CA LEU A 92 -12.85 -5.22 19.59
C LEU A 92 -13.95 -5.85 18.72
N ASP A 93 -15.09 -5.16 18.61
CA ASP A 93 -16.29 -5.64 17.90
C ASP A 93 -16.05 -6.11 16.45
N TRP A 94 -15.00 -5.63 15.80
CA TRP A 94 -14.64 -5.95 14.42
C TRP A 94 -13.57 -7.05 14.30
N VAL A 95 -12.99 -7.50 15.41
CA VAL A 95 -12.11 -8.68 15.47
C VAL A 95 -12.99 -9.88 15.79
N THR A 96 -12.92 -10.91 14.95
CA THR A 96 -13.74 -12.12 15.18
C THR A 96 -13.20 -12.90 16.38
N GLY A 97 -14.08 -13.16 17.36
CA GLY A 97 -13.76 -13.91 18.57
C GLY A 97 -13.98 -13.08 19.81
N ALA A 98 -13.33 -13.48 20.90
CA ALA A 98 -13.18 -12.72 22.13
C ALA A 98 -11.77 -13.00 22.66
N ALA A 99 -11.23 -12.15 23.54
CA ALA A 99 -9.94 -12.41 24.15
C ALA A 99 -10.04 -13.60 25.13
N GLU A 100 -9.32 -14.69 24.84
CA GLU A 100 -9.25 -15.86 25.70
C GLU A 100 -7.82 -16.06 26.25
N ALA A 101 -7.71 -16.73 27.40
CA ALA A 101 -6.42 -16.88 28.05
C ALA A 101 -5.48 -17.77 27.21
N ASN A 102 -4.27 -17.27 26.95
CA ASN A 102 -3.21 -17.90 26.14
C ASN A 102 -3.44 -17.91 24.62
N ASP A 103 -4.33 -17.08 24.08
CA ASP A 103 -4.54 -16.95 22.63
C ASP A 103 -3.32 -16.41 21.90
N ALA A 104 -2.52 -15.61 22.59
CA ALA A 104 -1.32 -14.99 22.04
C ALA A 104 -1.57 -14.18 20.76
N PHE A 105 -2.68 -13.44 20.72
CA PHE A 105 -2.99 -12.49 19.66
C PHE A 105 -1.80 -11.54 19.40
N GLY A 106 -1.48 -11.32 18.13
CA GLY A 106 -0.25 -10.62 17.72
C GLY A 106 1.02 -11.49 17.75
N GLY A 107 0.91 -12.82 17.84
CA GLY A 107 2.07 -13.73 17.85
C GLY A 107 2.95 -13.69 16.59
N ALA A 108 2.41 -13.19 15.48
CA ALA A 108 3.12 -12.83 14.27
C ALA A 108 2.48 -11.57 13.67
N LEU A 109 3.25 -10.77 12.93
CA LEU A 109 2.78 -9.58 12.23
C LEU A 109 3.38 -9.53 10.82
N ALA A 110 2.60 -9.03 9.87
CA ALA A 110 3.05 -8.58 8.55
C ALA A 110 2.36 -7.26 8.17
N THR A 111 3.01 -6.49 7.29
CA THR A 111 2.48 -5.23 6.76
C THR A 111 2.44 -5.28 5.24
N VAL A 112 1.30 -4.94 4.66
CA VAL A 112 1.04 -4.96 3.22
C VAL A 112 -0.09 -3.99 2.92
N ASP A 113 -0.14 -3.39 1.74
CA ASP A 113 -1.40 -2.80 1.23
C ASP A 113 -2.16 -3.94 0.52
N TYR A 114 -3.02 -4.65 1.26
CA TYR A 114 -3.67 -5.88 0.79
C TYR A 114 -4.85 -5.58 -0.12
N ASN A 115 -5.57 -4.48 0.13
CA ASN A 115 -6.78 -4.10 -0.59
C ASN A 115 -6.55 -3.03 -1.68
N GLU A 116 -5.31 -2.56 -1.85
CA GLU A 116 -4.88 -1.53 -2.82
C GLU A 116 -5.59 -0.18 -2.61
N ASP A 117 -5.94 0.16 -1.37
CA ASP A 117 -6.58 1.44 -1.03
C ASP A 117 -5.57 2.55 -0.69
N GLY A 118 -4.27 2.23 -0.69
CA GLY A 118 -3.21 3.17 -0.38
C GLY A 118 -2.99 3.39 1.11
N TYR A 119 -3.51 2.52 1.98
CA TYR A 119 -3.15 2.48 3.40
C TYR A 119 -2.35 1.19 3.68
N THR A 120 -1.49 1.21 4.70
CA THR A 120 -0.85 -0.02 5.14
C THR A 120 -1.85 -0.85 5.94
N ASP A 121 -2.10 -2.09 5.53
CA ASP A 121 -2.83 -3.09 6.31
C ASP A 121 -1.87 -3.87 7.23
N LEU A 122 -2.37 -4.22 8.41
CA LEU A 122 -1.71 -5.09 9.38
C LEU A 122 -2.35 -6.48 9.35
N VAL A 123 -1.51 -7.52 9.25
CA VAL A 123 -1.92 -8.95 9.20
C VAL A 123 -1.27 -9.76 10.29
#